data_AF-A0A699QRA9-F1
#
_entry.id   AF-A0A699QRA9-F1
#
_cell.length_a   1.000
_cell.length_b   1.000
_cell.length_c   1.000
_cell.angle_alpha   90.00
_cell.angle_beta   90.00
_cell.angle_gamma   90.00
#
_symmetry.space_group_name_H-M   'P 1'
#
loop_
_entity.id
_entity.type
_entity.pdbx_description
1 polymer ?
#
loop_
_entity_poly.entity_id
_entity_poly.type
_entity_poly.pdbx_seq_one_letter_code
_entity_poly.pdbx_strand_id
1 'polypeptide(L)'
;MWLIGLAASGRSLGTQFDLRPHMESSDWTEIHVGIQQHLQKAYNTNKAAFKVQHWVVDPTTGTYNVEKIRRARPQDITVDEWDKYI
;
A
#
# COMPACT_ATOMS: atom_id res chain seq x y z
N MET A 1 -12.84 -16.92 1.44
CA MET A 1 -12.92 -16.05 0.26
C MET A 1 -11.84 -14.99 0.43
N TRP A 2 -10.73 -15.10 -0.31
CA TRP A 2 -9.64 -14.13 -0.26
C TRP A 2 -9.56 -13.45 -1.64
N LEU A 3 -10.16 -12.27 -1.73
CA LEU A 3 -10.09 -11.41 -2.91
C LEU A 3 -8.94 -10.43 -2.69
N ILE A 4 -7.87 -10.52 -3.48
CA ILE A 4 -6.79 -9.53 -3.47
C ILE A 4 -7.17 -8.43 -4.46
N GLY A 5 -7.68 -7.32 -3.95
CA GLY A 5 -7.88 -6.09 -4.71
C GLY A 5 -6.68 -5.17 -4.54
N LEU A 6 -5.97 -4.87 -5.63
CA LEU A 6 -4.94 -3.84 -5.69
C LEU A 6 -5.57 -2.57 -6.26
N ALA A 7 -5.92 -1.60 -5.41
CA ALA A 7 -6.41 -0.30 -5.85
C ALA A 7 -5.25 0.71 -5.92
N ALA A 8 -4.77 0.97 -7.13
CA ALA A 8 -4.02 2.17 -7.45
C ALA A 8 -4.78 2.88 -8.57
N SER A 9 -5.31 4.07 -8.26
CA SER A 9 -5.88 5.04 -9.21
C SER A 9 -6.98 4.53 -10.17
N GLY A 10 -8.25 4.71 -9.79
CA GLY A 10 -9.30 5.28 -10.66
C GLY A 10 -9.66 4.62 -12.00
N ARG A 11 -9.17 3.43 -12.34
CA ARG A 11 -9.66 2.66 -13.50
C ARG A 11 -9.45 1.17 -13.23
N SER A 12 -10.50 0.50 -12.79
CA SER A 12 -10.53 -0.97 -12.65
C SER A 12 -10.42 -1.62 -14.03
N LEU A 13 -9.19 -1.80 -14.49
CA LEU A 13 -8.84 -2.71 -15.59
C LEU A 13 -7.86 -3.78 -15.07
N GLY A 14 -8.09 -4.24 -13.83
CA GLY A 14 -7.41 -5.40 -13.31
C GLY A 14 -8.09 -6.64 -13.86
N THR A 15 -7.51 -7.28 -14.88
CA THR A 15 -7.85 -8.66 -15.22
C THR A 15 -7.70 -9.48 -13.94
N GLN A 16 -8.82 -9.93 -13.38
CA GLN A 16 -8.82 -10.73 -12.17
C GLN A 16 -8.14 -12.07 -12.49
N PHE A 17 -6.94 -12.27 -11.94
CA PHE A 17 -6.16 -13.48 -12.19
C PHE A 17 -6.62 -14.57 -11.24
N ASP A 18 -7.11 -15.70 -11.77
CA ASP A 18 -7.45 -16.85 -10.95
C ASP A 18 -6.16 -17.59 -10.54
N LEU A 19 -5.76 -17.42 -9.29
CA LEU A 19 -4.55 -18.05 -8.76
C LEU A 19 -4.73 -19.55 -8.43
N ARG A 20 -5.97 -20.04 -8.38
CA ARG A 20 -6.27 -21.44 -7.99
C ARG A 20 -5.47 -22.48 -8.78
N PRO A 21 -5.43 -22.48 -10.13
CA PRO A 21 -4.63 -23.45 -10.88
C PRO A 21 -3.13 -23.34 -10.62
N HIS A 22 -2.63 -22.17 -10.21
CA HIS A 22 -1.21 -21.94 -9.94
C HIS A 22 -0.80 -22.39 -8.54
N MET A 23 -1.73 -22.39 -7.59
CA MET A 23 -1.49 -22.88 -6.22
C MET A 23 -1.22 -24.39 -6.16
N GLU A 24 -1.71 -25.14 -7.16
CA GLU A 24 -1.52 -26.59 -7.27
C GLU A 24 -0.29 -26.96 -8.12
N SER A 25 0.39 -25.98 -8.72
CA SER A 25 1.57 -26.19 -9.56
C SER A 25 2.85 -26.37 -8.72
N SER A 26 3.85 -27.06 -9.29
CA SER A 26 5.21 -27.15 -8.72
C SER A 26 5.85 -25.79 -8.48
N ASP A 27 5.42 -24.79 -9.25
CA ASP A 27 6.03 -23.47 -9.31
C ASP A 27 5.41 -22.49 -8.30
N TRP A 28 4.40 -22.94 -7.53
CA TRP A 28 3.66 -22.10 -6.59
C TRP A 28 4.57 -21.34 -5.62
N THR A 29 5.62 -21.97 -5.10
CA THR A 29 6.55 -21.33 -4.16
C THR A 29 7.22 -20.11 -4.79
N GLU A 30 7.69 -20.24 -6.03
CA GLU A 30 8.34 -19.14 -6.75
C GLU A 30 7.35 -18.03 -7.09
N ILE A 31 6.16 -18.41 -7.57
CA ILE A 31 5.06 -17.48 -7.87
C ILE A 31 4.66 -16.70 -6.61
N HIS A 32 4.50 -17.38 -5.47
CA HIS A 32 4.13 -16.77 -4.21
C HIS A 32 5.19 -15.78 -3.73
N VAL A 33 6.48 -16.17 -3.78
CA VAL A 33 7.59 -15.27 -3.43
C VAL A 33 7.60 -14.04 -4.33
N GLY A 34 7.44 -14.21 -5.64
CA GLY A 34 7.38 -13.11 -6.60
C GLY A 34 6.23 -12.13 -6.31
N ILE A 35 5.04 -12.65 -5.99
CA ILE A 35 3.88 -11.84 -5.59
C ILE A 35 4.19 -11.04 -4.32
N GLN A 36 4.72 -11.69 -3.29
CA GLN A 36 5.05 -11.01 -2.03
C GLN A 36 6.11 -9.93 -2.21
N GLN A 37 7.17 -10.21 -2.99
CA GLN A 37 8.21 -9.23 -3.32
C GLN A 37 7.63 -8.02 -4.07
N HIS A 38 6.75 -8.26 -5.05
CA HIS A 38 6.13 -7.18 -5.81
C HIS A 38 5.22 -6.31 -4.93
N LEU A 39 4.35 -6.93 -4.14
CA LEU A 39 3.47 -6.22 -3.21
C LEU A 39 4.26 -5.41 -2.18
N GLN A 40 5.32 -6.00 -1.61
CA GLN A 40 6.17 -5.32 -0.66
C GLN A 40 6.88 -4.10 -1.28
N LYS A 41 7.37 -4.23 -2.52
CA LYS A 41 7.99 -3.13 -3.26
C LYS A 41 6.98 -2.02 -3.54
N ALA A 42 5.79 -2.35 -4.05
CA ALA A 42 4.74 -1.39 -4.32
C ALA A 42 4.33 -0.63 -3.05
N TYR A 43 4.13 -1.35 -1.94
CA TYR A 43 3.83 -0.75 -0.64
C TYR A 43 4.94 0.22 -0.19
N ASN A 44 6.21 -0.20 -0.24
CA ASN A 44 7.33 0.64 0.19
C ASN A 44 7.48 1.90 -0.67
N THR A 45 7.31 1.77 -1.99
CA THR A 45 7.33 2.92 -2.91
C THR A 45 6.19 3.90 -2.63
N ASN A 46 4.96 3.40 -2.47
CA ASN A 46 3.81 4.25 -2.16
C ASN A 46 3.98 4.94 -0.80
N LYS A 47 4.47 4.22 0.20
CA LYS A 47 4.78 4.77 1.53
C LYS A 47 5.85 5.87 1.44
N ALA A 48 6.91 5.67 0.67
CA ALA A 48 7.97 6.67 0.49
C ALA A 48 7.42 7.94 -0.20
N ALA A 49 6.66 7.79 -1.27
CA ALA A 49 6.03 8.90 -1.98
C ALA A 49 5.08 9.70 -1.07
N PHE A 50 4.26 9.00 -0.27
CA PHE A 50 3.39 9.62 0.72
C PHE A 50 4.17 10.46 1.74
N LYS A 51 5.25 9.90 2.30
CA LYS A 51 6.09 10.62 3.28
C LYS A 51 6.70 11.88 2.68
N VAL A 52 7.22 11.83 1.45
CA VAL A 52 7.78 13.01 0.77
C VAL A 52 6.74 14.13 0.62
N GLN A 53 5.48 13.78 0.36
CA GLN A 53 4.41 14.76 0.16
C GLN A 53 3.85 15.32 1.47
N HIS A 54 3.74 14.49 2.51
CA HIS A 54 2.97 14.83 3.70
C HIS A 54 3.82 15.04 4.96
N TRP A 55 4.97 14.39 5.07
CA TRP A 55 5.91 14.56 6.20
C TRP A 55 6.94 15.64 5.88
N VAL A 56 6.45 16.82 5.47
CA VAL A 56 7.29 18.00 5.26
C VAL A 56 7.46 18.70 6.61
N VAL A 57 8.72 18.89 7.03
CA VAL A 57 9.07 19.64 8.23
C VAL A 57 8.72 21.11 8.01
N ASP A 58 8.04 21.71 8.97
CA ASP A 58 7.84 23.15 8.99
C ASP A 58 9.21 23.84 9.24
N PRO A 59 9.69 24.70 8.32
CA PRO A 59 11.01 25.30 8.43
C PRO A 59 11.13 26.32 9.58
N THR A 60 10.01 26.78 10.12
CA THR A 60 9.95 27.75 11.22
C THR A 60 9.98 27.05 12.57
N THR A 61 9.23 25.97 12.73
CA THR A 61 9.13 25.25 14.01
C THR A 61 10.06 24.03 14.09
N GLY A 62 10.56 23.55 12.96
CA GLY A 62 11.33 22.31 12.88
C GLY A 62 10.50 21.05 13.16
N THR A 63 9.17 21.14 13.16
CA THR A 63 8.26 20.04 13.51
C THR A 63 7.36 19.64 12.34
N TYR A 64 6.78 18.44 12.43
CA TYR A 64 5.78 17.97 11.47
C TYR A 64 4.38 18.45 11.88
N ASN A 65 3.56 18.79 10.89
CA ASN A 65 2.14 19.03 11.12
C ASN A 65 1.38 17.70 11.15
N VAL A 66 1.31 17.07 12.32
CA VAL A 66 0.67 15.77 12.55
C VAL A 66 -0.80 15.76 12.10
N GLU A 67 -1.54 16.84 12.33
CA GLU A 67 -2.95 16.97 11.92
C GLU A 67 -3.10 16.96 10.40
N LYS A 68 -2.19 17.60 9.67
CA LYS A 68 -2.15 17.56 8.21
C LYS A 68 -1.86 16.14 7.70
N ILE A 69 -0.98 15.40 8.37
CA ILE A 69 -0.66 14.02 8.02
C ILE A 69 -1.86 13.09 8.30
N ARG A 70 -2.54 13.25 9.44
CA ARG A 70 -3.77 12.52 9.78
C ARG A 70 -4.87 12.73 8.75
N ARG A 71 -5.09 13.96 8.31
CA ARG A 71 -6.10 14.29 7.28
C ARG A 71 -5.77 13.76 5.89
N ALA A 72 -4.48 13.52 5.60
CA ALA A 72 -4.04 12.95 4.33
C ALA A 72 -4.20 11.41 4.27
N ARG A 73 -4.84 10.79 5.27
CA ARG A 73 -5.11 9.36 5.29
C ARG A 73 -5.70 8.85 3.96
N PRO A 74 -5.14 7.78 3.37
CA PRO A 74 -5.77 7.08 2.26
C PRO A 74 -7.21 6.63 2.58
N GLN A 75 -8.10 6.63 1.59
CA GLN A 75 -9.51 6.28 1.80
C GLN A 75 -9.72 4.84 2.27
N ASP A 76 -8.86 3.93 1.82
CA ASP A 76 -8.96 2.48 2.08
C ASP A 76 -8.37 2.03 3.44
N ILE A 77 -7.83 2.96 4.23
CA ILE A 77 -7.26 2.67 5.56
C ILE A 77 -8.19 3.24 6.63
N THR A 78 -8.49 2.47 7.68
CA THR A 78 -9.31 2.96 8.79
C THR A 78 -8.58 4.04 9.61
N VAL A 79 -9.30 4.83 10.41
CA VAL A 79 -8.65 5.81 11.31
C VAL A 79 -7.70 5.10 12.27
N ASP A 80 -8.17 4.04 12.92
CA ASP A 80 -7.40 3.32 13.94
C ASP A 80 -6.13 2.68 13.37
N GLU A 81 -6.22 2.10 12.17
CA GLU A 81 -5.04 1.59 11.48
C GLU A 81 -4.06 2.70 11.09
N TRP A 82 -4.57 3.86 10.66
CA TRP A 82 -3.74 4.98 10.26
C TRP A 82 -2.99 5.62 11.44
N ASP A 83 -3.69 5.84 12.56
CA ASP A 83 -3.11 6.44 13.76
C ASP A 83 -2.01 5.58 14.39
N LYS A 84 -1.97 4.27 14.11
CA LYS A 84 -0.86 3.39 14.54
C LYS A 84 0.48 3.72 13.87
N TYR A 85 0.46 4.38 12.71
CA TYR A 85 1.65 4.58 11.86
C TYR A 85 2.07 6.04 11.71
N ILE A 86 1.38 6.98 12.37
CA ILE A 86 1.74 8.39 12.50
C ILE A 86 2.53 8.60 13.78
#